data_AF-A6FWZ3-F1
#
_entry.id   AF-A6FWZ3-F1
#
_cell.length_a   1.000
_cell.length_b   1.000
_cell.length_c   1.000
_cell.angle_alpha   90.00
_cell.angle_beta   90.00
_cell.angle_gamma   90.00
#
_symmetry.space_group_name_H-M   'P 1'
#
loop_
_entity.id
_entity.type
_entity.pdbx_description
1 polymer ?
#
loop_
_entity_poly.entity_id
_entity_poly.type
_entity_poly.pdbx_seq_one_letter_code
_entity_poly.pdbx_strand_id
1 'polypeptide(L)'
;MELQRQDILAYLQQATRHDLSKLGDDAELFSSGLLDSYTLVDMWTWLDGQGFQIQPQDMTVDNLDTVTSILSLVNSTKKRRRRR
;
A
#
# COMPACT_ATOMS: atom_id res chain seq x y z
N MET A 1 13.83 -5.73 -5.87
CA MET A 1 12.37 -5.90 -5.92
C MET A 1 11.79 -4.53 -5.69
N GLU A 2 11.37 -3.94 -6.78
CA GLU A 2 10.57 -2.73 -6.85
C GLU A 2 9.12 -3.19 -6.78
N LEU A 3 8.31 -2.57 -5.93
CA LEU A 3 6.94 -2.97 -5.70
C LEU A 3 6.10 -2.31 -6.80
N GLN A 4 5.38 -3.12 -7.60
CA GLN A 4 4.65 -2.62 -8.76
C GLN A 4 3.18 -2.41 -8.40
N ARG A 5 2.50 -1.57 -9.20
CA ARG A 5 1.06 -1.34 -9.12
C ARG A 5 0.26 -2.66 -9.01
N GLN A 6 0.66 -3.65 -9.81
CA GLN A 6 -0.03 -4.94 -9.86
C GLN A 6 0.08 -5.71 -8.55
N ASP A 7 1.21 -5.59 -7.82
CA ASP A 7 1.40 -6.25 -6.53
C ASP A 7 0.47 -5.64 -5.47
N ILE A 8 0.33 -4.31 -5.49
CA ILE A 8 -0.58 -3.59 -4.58
C ILE A 8 -2.02 -3.96 -4.89
N LEU A 9 -2.43 -3.92 -6.15
CA LEU A 9 -3.81 -4.26 -6.53
C LEU A 9 -4.15 -5.71 -6.19
N ALA A 10 -3.24 -6.66 -6.45
CA ALA A 10 -3.44 -8.05 -6.08
C ALA A 10 -3.62 -8.21 -4.57
N TYR A 11 -2.78 -7.54 -3.78
CA TYR A 11 -2.90 -7.54 -2.33
C TYR A 11 -4.22 -6.91 -1.85
N LEU A 12 -4.60 -5.74 -2.37
CA LEU A 12 -5.83 -5.04 -2.00
C LEU A 12 -7.08 -5.84 -2.42
N GLN A 13 -7.08 -6.49 -3.59
CA GLN A 13 -8.16 -7.40 -4.01
C GLN A 13 -8.31 -8.57 -3.02
N GLN A 14 -7.19 -9.15 -2.58
CA GLN A 14 -7.20 -10.24 -1.61
C GLN A 14 -7.70 -9.77 -0.23
N ALA A 15 -7.29 -8.58 0.21
CA ALA A 15 -7.65 -8.02 1.51
C ALA A 15 -9.11 -7.57 1.58
N THR A 16 -9.62 -6.94 0.51
CA THR A 16 -10.98 -6.34 0.47
C THR A 16 -12.04 -7.26 -0.12
N ARG A 17 -11.63 -8.32 -0.83
CA ARG A 17 -12.51 -9.16 -1.67
C ARG A 17 -13.29 -8.37 -2.73
N HIS A 18 -12.86 -7.14 -3.05
CA HIS A 18 -13.41 -6.33 -4.12
C HIS A 18 -12.56 -6.44 -5.38
N ASP A 19 -13.21 -6.34 -6.54
CA ASP A 19 -12.50 -6.31 -7.81
C ASP A 19 -11.96 -4.91 -8.10
N LEU A 20 -10.69 -4.69 -7.74
CA LEU A 20 -9.97 -3.44 -7.96
C LEU A 20 -9.20 -3.41 -9.29
N SER A 21 -9.40 -4.40 -10.18
CA SER A 21 -8.65 -4.50 -11.45
C SER A 21 -8.94 -3.32 -12.40
N LYS A 22 -10.12 -2.72 -12.26
CA LYS A 22 -10.57 -1.55 -13.04
C LYS A 22 -10.38 -0.22 -12.32
N LEU A 23 -9.83 -0.24 -11.11
CA LEU A 23 -9.61 0.99 -10.35
C LEU A 23 -8.49 1.80 -11.00
N GLY A 24 -8.70 3.11 -11.12
CA GLY A 24 -7.67 4.05 -11.56
C GLY A 24 -6.63 4.30 -10.46
N ASP A 25 -5.46 4.79 -10.85
CA ASP A 25 -4.33 4.93 -9.90
C ASP A 25 -4.56 6.04 -8.90
N ASP A 26 -5.33 7.05 -9.32
CA ASP A 26 -5.74 8.21 -8.54
C ASP A 26 -7.13 8.05 -7.91
N ALA A 27 -7.69 6.83 -7.95
CA ALA A 27 -8.95 6.56 -7.31
C ALA A 27 -8.78 6.51 -5.80
N GLU A 28 -9.67 7.20 -5.11
CA GLU A 28 -9.78 7.17 -3.66
C GLU A 28 -10.20 5.77 -3.19
N LEU A 29 -9.49 5.24 -2.21
CA LEU A 29 -9.67 3.89 -1.66
C LEU A 29 -10.25 3.96 -0.25
N PHE A 30 -9.73 4.85 0.59
CA PHE A 30 -10.23 5.09 1.94
C PHE A 30 -11.44 6.00 1.90
N SER A 31 -11.36 7.10 1.15
CA SER A 31 -12.46 8.07 1.05
C SER A 31 -13.71 7.47 0.38
N SER A 32 -13.52 6.47 -0.49
CA SER A 32 -14.62 5.71 -1.10
C SER A 32 -15.19 4.61 -0.18
N GLY A 33 -14.56 4.32 0.96
CA GLY A 33 -14.90 3.22 1.86
C GLY A 33 -14.56 1.83 1.32
N LEU A 34 -13.67 1.73 0.32
CA LEU A 34 -13.18 0.43 -0.18
C LEU A 34 -12.13 -0.17 0.75
N LEU A 35 -11.37 0.68 1.45
CA LEU A 35 -10.41 0.30 2.48
C LEU A 35 -10.83 0.82 3.85
N ASP A 36 -10.54 0.01 4.87
CA ASP A 36 -10.75 0.37 6.28
C ASP A 36 -9.40 0.50 6.99
N SER A 37 -9.42 1.17 8.14
CA SER A 37 -8.34 1.28 9.12
C SER A 37 -7.64 -0.06 9.43
N TYR A 38 -8.36 -1.18 9.40
CA TYR A 38 -7.75 -2.52 9.53
C TYR A 38 -6.86 -2.89 8.34
N THR A 39 -7.26 -2.54 7.12
CA THR A 39 -6.49 -2.82 5.92
C THR A 39 -5.19 -2.02 5.88
N LEU A 40 -5.14 -0.83 6.51
CA LEU A 40 -3.88 -0.09 6.70
C LEU A 40 -2.85 -0.89 7.49
N VAL A 41 -3.26 -1.42 8.64
CA VAL A 41 -2.36 -2.17 9.53
C VAL A 41 -1.92 -3.48 8.89
N ASP A 42 -2.82 -4.15 8.17
CA ASP A 42 -2.47 -5.36 7.42
C ASP A 42 -1.47 -5.03 6.29
N MET A 43 -1.71 -3.94 5.57
CA MET A 43 -0.84 -3.48 4.48
C MET A 43 0.54 -3.10 4.98
N TRP A 44 0.63 -2.45 6.14
CA TRP A 44 1.89 -2.18 6.80
C TRP A 44 2.68 -3.46 7.07
N THR A 45 2.02 -4.45 7.64
CA THR A 45 2.61 -5.75 7.99
C THR A 45 3.10 -6.46 6.73
N TRP A 46 2.33 -6.39 5.65
CA TRP A 46 2.70 -6.92 4.34
C TRP A 46 3.94 -6.21 3.76
N LEU A 47 3.97 -4.87 3.78
CA LEU A 47 5.10 -4.07 3.29
C LEU A 47 6.38 -4.28 4.11
N ASP A 48 6.26 -4.39 5.44
CA ASP A 48 7.38 -4.73 6.32
C ASP A 48 7.93 -6.13 6.01
N GLY A 49 7.05 -7.10 5.74
CA GLY A 49 7.41 -8.44 5.26
C GLY A 49 8.21 -8.42 3.94
N GLN A 50 7.94 -7.46 3.05
CA GLN A 50 8.68 -7.23 1.80
C GLN A 50 10.02 -6.47 2.00
N GLY A 51 10.27 -5.98 3.22
CA GLY A 51 11.48 -5.26 3.63
C GLY A 51 11.39 -3.74 3.49
N PHE A 52 10.20 -3.17 3.35
CA PHE A 52 9.95 -1.72 3.35
C PHE A 52 9.61 -1.28 4.78
N GLN A 53 10.48 -0.49 5.40
CA GLN A 53 10.22 0.06 6.73
C GLN A 53 9.47 1.39 6.62
N ILE A 54 8.14 1.32 6.55
CA ILE A 54 7.29 2.50 6.60
C ILE A 54 7.09 2.88 8.07
N GLN A 55 7.36 4.14 8.40
CA GLN A 55 7.13 4.62 9.75
C GLN A 55 5.63 4.85 9.96
N PRO A 56 5.09 4.59 11.17
CA PRO A 56 3.66 4.82 11.45
C PRO A 56 3.20 6.25 11.16
N GLN A 57 4.09 7.24 11.28
CA GLN A 57 3.82 8.65 10.94
C GLN A 57 3.60 8.89 9.44
N ASP A 58 4.15 8.03 8.59
CA ASP A 58 3.99 8.11 7.13
C ASP A 58 2.73 7.35 6.66
N MET A 59 2.10 6.59 7.55
CA MET A 59 0.87 5.83 7.31
C MET A 59 -0.37 6.70 7.52
N THR A 60 -0.49 7.75 6.73
CA THR A 60 -1.64 8.63 6.72
C THR A 60 -2.60 8.25 5.60
N VAL A 61 -3.86 8.65 5.74
CA VAL A 61 -4.87 8.48 4.67
C VAL A 61 -4.37 9.16 3.40
N ASP A 62 -3.82 10.37 3.46
CA ASP A 62 -3.30 11.08 2.28
C ASP A 62 -2.25 10.29 1.49
N ASN A 63 -1.40 9.52 2.19
CA ASN A 63 -0.35 8.71 1.58
C ASN A 63 -0.85 7.34 1.10
N LEU A 64 -2.06 6.93 1.49
CA LEU A 64 -2.59 5.58 1.28
C LEU A 64 -3.98 5.58 0.60
N ASP A 65 -4.56 6.75 0.32
CA ASP A 65 -5.88 6.90 -0.29
C ASP A 65 -5.87 6.51 -1.77
N THR A 66 -4.73 6.61 -2.45
CA THR A 66 -4.63 6.25 -3.87
C THR A 66 -3.47 5.28 -4.10
N VAL A 67 -3.57 4.47 -5.15
CA VAL A 67 -2.49 3.55 -5.54
C VAL A 67 -1.22 4.32 -5.91
N THR A 68 -1.37 5.49 -6.52
CA THR A 68 -0.26 6.41 -6.83
C THR A 68 0.47 6.87 -5.56
N SER A 69 -0.27 7.28 -4.53
CA SER A 69 0.30 7.71 -3.24
C SER A 69 1.06 6.57 -2.56
N ILE A 70 0.46 5.37 -2.54
CA ILE A 70 1.09 4.18 -1.98
C ILE A 70 2.42 3.86 -2.69
N LEU A 71 2.41 3.85 -4.02
CA LEU A 71 3.62 3.61 -4.81
C LEU A 71 4.69 4.66 -4.53
N SER A 72 4.29 5.91 -4.42
CA SER A 72 5.18 7.03 -4.10
C SER A 72 5.79 6.87 -2.70
N LEU A 73 4.98 6.46 -1.71
CA LEU A 73 5.42 6.19 -0.35
C LEU A 73 6.45 5.06 -0.31
N VAL A 74 6.15 3.93 -0.96
CA VAL A 74 7.03 2.75 -1.04
C VAL A 74 8.33 3.09 -1.77
N ASN A 75 8.26 3.88 -2.85
CA ASN A 75 9.44 4.34 -3.60
C ASN A 75 10.31 5.32 -2.80
N SER A 76 9.71 6.17 -1.98
CA SER A 76 10.46 7.06 -1.07
C SER A 76 11.09 6.29 0.10
N THR A 77 10.51 5.16 0.46
CA THR A 77 10.94 4.35 1.61
C THR A 77 12.24 3.64 1.30
N LYS A 78 13.27 3.87 2.12
CA LYS A 78 14.55 3.16 1.99
C LYS A 78 14.36 1.68 2.34
N LYS A 79 14.47 0.81 1.33
CA LYS A 79 14.55 -0.64 1.55
C LYS A 79 15.74 -0.95 2.46
N ARG A 80 15.49 -1.66 3.57
CA ARG A 80 16.55 -2.06 4.49
C ARG A 80 17.48 -3.03 3.76
N ARG A 81 18.69 -2.58 3.41
CA ARG A 81 19.77 -3.49 2.97
C ARG A 81 20.07 -4.40 4.16
N ARG A 82 19.58 -5.66 4.13
CA ARG A 82 20.04 -6.70 5.05
C ARG A 82 21.56 -6.75 4.91
N ARG A 83 22.28 -6.21 5.91
CA ARG A 83 23.69 -6.53 6.09
C ARG A 83 23.74 -8.01 6.44
N ARG A 84 24.50 -8.72 5.60
CA ARG A 84 24.82 -10.15 5.60
C ARG A 84 24.79 -10.81 6.98
#